data_AF-A0AAV5LB40-F1
#
_entry.id   AF-A0AAV5LB40-F1
#
_cell.length_a   1.000
_cell.length_b   1.000
_cell.length_c   1.000
_cell.angle_alpha   90.00
_cell.angle_beta   90.00
_cell.angle_gamma   90.00
#
_symmetry.space_group_name_H-M   'P 1'
#
loop_
_entity.id
_entity.type
_entity.pdbx_description
1 polymer ?
#
loop_
_entity_poly.entity_id
_entity_poly.type
_entity_poly.pdbx_seq_one_letter_code
_entity_poly.pdbx_strand_id
1 'polypeptide(L)'
;MALPLIEDSMGNLVASFAAQTETGDISLPILVNELRRKKEEFCQKLAEIREDNPASGLFRCTKDARDLYNKRNEINIYMSSSWCKFPLYEANFGWGKPSWVVPVPLHLVKNLIILMDTKDGEGIEAWVILSEEEMAYVL
;
A
#
# COMPACT_ATOMS: atom_id res chain seq x y z
N MET A 1 -14.94 -7.37 -0.85
CA MET A 1 -15.82 -6.39 -1.52
C MET A 1 -15.18 -5.02 -1.35
N ALA A 2 -14.84 -4.36 -2.46
CA ALA A 2 -14.46 -2.94 -2.43
C ALA A 2 -15.74 -2.10 -2.24
N LEU A 3 -15.62 -0.92 -1.64
CA LEU A 3 -16.70 0.08 -1.71
C LEU A 3 -17.05 0.26 -3.20
N PRO A 4 -18.35 0.26 -3.58
CA PRO A 4 -18.76 0.46 -4.97
C PRO A 4 -18.55 1.92 -5.35
N LEU A 5 -17.29 2.30 -5.50
CA LEU A 5 -16.91 3.56 -6.12
C LEU A 5 -17.06 3.37 -7.63
N ILE A 6 -17.73 4.32 -8.26
CA ILE A 6 -17.78 4.41 -9.72
C ILE A 6 -16.33 4.48 -10.20
N GLU A 7 -16.00 3.71 -11.23
CA GLU A 7 -14.64 3.59 -11.78
C GLU A 7 -14.02 4.95 -12.14
N ASP A 8 -14.87 5.94 -12.46
CA ASP A 8 -14.52 7.32 -12.78
C ASP A 8 -14.59 8.30 -11.59
N SER A 9 -14.66 7.81 -10.35
CA SER A 9 -14.66 8.70 -9.18
C SER A 9 -13.32 9.44 -9.08
N MET A 10 -13.36 10.78 -9.14
CA MET A 10 -12.17 11.62 -9.00
C MET A 10 -11.96 12.02 -7.53
N GLY A 11 -10.77 11.72 -6.99
CA GLY A 11 -10.38 12.12 -5.63
C GLY A 11 -9.52 11.07 -4.93
N ASN A 12 -9.00 11.42 -3.75
CA ASN A 12 -8.22 10.48 -2.94
C ASN A 12 -9.16 9.70 -2.01
N LEU A 13 -9.44 8.44 -2.34
CA LEU A 13 -10.01 7.47 -1.39
C LEU A 13 -8.95 6.43 -1.02
N VAL A 14 -7.92 6.90 -0.33
CA VAL A 14 -6.84 6.05 0.17
C VAL A 14 -7.13 5.70 1.62
N ALA A 15 -7.07 4.41 1.94
CA ALA A 15 -7.13 3.94 3.31
C ALA A 15 -6.14 2.80 3.52
N SER A 16 -5.64 2.72 4.74
CA SER A 16 -4.59 1.81 5.16
C SER A 16 -5.05 0.93 6.31
N PHE A 17 -4.46 -0.26 6.37
CA PHE A 17 -4.47 -1.13 7.53
C PHE A 17 -3.03 -1.38 7.94
N ALA A 18 -2.85 -1.86 9.16
CA ALA A 18 -1.54 -2.21 9.68
C ALA A 18 -1.57 -3.62 10.27
N ALA A 19 -0.48 -4.34 10.08
CA ALA A 19 -0.18 -5.60 10.74
C ALA A 19 1.08 -5.42 11.58
N GLN A 20 1.12 -6.08 12.73
CA GLN A 20 2.24 -6.01 13.67
C GLN A 20 2.62 -7.42 14.08
N THR A 21 3.91 -7.68 14.15
CA THR A 21 4.49 -8.94 14.63
C THR A 21 5.53 -8.63 15.70
N GLU A 22 5.74 -9.53 16.65
CA GLU A 22 6.78 -9.37 17.67
C GLU A 22 8.17 -9.74 17.12
N THR A 23 9.22 -9.11 17.66
CA THR A 23 10.61 -9.39 17.29
C THR A 23 11.01 -10.80 17.73
N GLY A 24 11.23 -11.70 16.76
CA GLY A 24 11.72 -13.06 17.00
C GLY A 24 10.97 -14.15 16.22
N ASP A 25 9.75 -13.87 15.77
CA ASP A 25 8.88 -14.84 15.09
C ASP A 25 8.54 -14.42 13.64
N ILE A 26 9.52 -13.80 12.97
CA ILE A 26 9.34 -13.19 11.65
C ILE A 26 9.67 -14.21 10.55
N SER A 27 8.83 -15.25 10.44
CA SER A 27 8.83 -16.07 9.23
C SER A 27 7.89 -15.49 8.17
N LEU A 28 8.24 -15.65 6.89
CA LEU A 28 7.39 -15.20 5.78
C LEU A 28 5.93 -15.71 5.89
N PRO A 29 5.67 -16.99 6.21
CA PRO A 29 4.30 -17.48 6.38
C PRO A 29 3.52 -16.76 7.49
N ILE A 30 4.16 -16.47 8.63
CA ILE A 30 3.53 -15.76 9.75
C ILE A 30 3.15 -14.34 9.31
N LEU A 31 4.08 -13.62 8.68
CA LEU A 31 3.85 -12.25 8.21
C LEU A 31 2.72 -12.20 7.16
N VAL A 32 2.74 -13.13 6.20
CA VAL A 32 1.71 -13.22 5.17
C VAL A 32 0.33 -13.52 5.77
N ASN A 33 0.27 -14.41 6.76
CA ASN A 33 -0.99 -14.72 7.44
C ASN A 33 -1.53 -13.50 8.21
N GLU A 34 -0.66 -12.78 8.92
CA GLU A 34 -1.06 -11.57 9.64
C GLU A 34 -1.53 -10.45 8.70
N LEU A 35 -0.83 -10.23 7.58
CA LEU A 35 -1.25 -9.27 6.57
C LEU A 35 -2.62 -9.64 5.96
N ARG A 36 -2.85 -10.92 5.65
CA ARG A 36 -4.14 -11.40 5.12
C ARG A 36 -5.26 -11.19 6.12
N ARG A 37 -5.05 -11.60 7.37
CA ARG A 37 -6.02 -11.43 8.46
C ARG A 37 -6.38 -9.96 8.66
N LYS A 38 -5.37 -9.08 8.76
CA LYS A 38 -5.60 -7.64 8.93
C LYS A 38 -6.26 -6.98 7.74
N LYS A 39 -5.96 -7.43 6.52
CA LYS A 39 -6.65 -6.99 5.31
C LYS A 39 -8.13 -7.39 5.33
N GLU A 40 -8.44 -8.62 5.73
CA GLU A 40 -9.83 -9.11 5.82
C GLU A 40 -10.64 -8.33 6.86
N GLU A 41 -10.09 -8.14 8.07
CA GLU A 41 -10.69 -7.30 9.12
C GLU A 41 -10.95 -5.88 8.61
N PHE A 42 -9.98 -5.30 7.91
CA PHE A 42 -10.12 -3.98 7.32
C PHE A 42 -11.20 -3.94 6.24
N CYS A 43 -11.27 -4.92 5.34
CA CYS A 43 -12.32 -5.01 4.33
C CYS A 43 -13.72 -5.17 4.95
N GLN A 44 -13.85 -5.90 6.06
CA GLN A 44 -15.11 -6.02 6.80
C GLN A 44 -15.51 -4.66 7.39
N LYS A 45 -14.60 -3.97 8.09
CA LYS A 45 -14.82 -2.62 8.63
C LYS A 45 -15.23 -1.62 7.53
N LEU A 46 -14.59 -1.70 6.35
CA LEU A 46 -14.94 -0.87 5.19
C LEU A 46 -16.35 -1.15 4.66
N ALA A 47 -16.78 -2.41 4.63
CA ALA A 47 -18.11 -2.80 4.16
C ALA A 47 -19.24 -2.33 5.10
N GLU A 48 -18.93 -2.05 6.37
CA GLU A 48 -19.87 -1.48 7.35
C GLU A 48 -20.03 0.03 7.23
N ILE A 49 -19.22 0.71 6.41
CA ILE A 49 -19.34 2.16 6.18
C ILE A 49 -20.64 2.44 5.44
N ARG A 50 -21.50 3.25 6.07
CA ARG A 50 -22.74 3.75 5.46
C ARG A 50 -22.44 4.95 4.55
N GLU A 51 -23.23 5.07 3.48
CA GLU A 51 -23.08 6.10 2.44
C GLU A 51 -23.34 7.54 2.95
N ASP A 52 -23.99 7.70 4.10
CA ASP A 52 -24.32 9.01 4.66
C ASP A 52 -23.10 9.76 5.22
N ASN A 53 -22.01 9.06 5.58
CA ASN A 53 -20.76 9.71 5.98
C ASN A 53 -19.51 8.84 5.73
N PRO A 54 -19.13 8.62 4.46
CA PRO A 54 -18.03 7.73 4.09
C PRO A 54 -16.67 8.18 4.61
N ALA A 55 -16.43 9.50 4.67
CA ALA A 55 -15.17 10.05 5.19
C ALA A 55 -14.95 9.71 6.67
N SER A 56 -15.98 9.83 7.51
CA SER A 56 -15.90 9.47 8.93
C SER A 56 -15.70 7.96 9.14
N GLY A 57 -16.35 7.15 8.30
CA GLY A 57 -16.20 5.70 8.30
C GLY A 57 -14.77 5.30 7.95
N LEU A 58 -14.19 5.93 6.93
CA LEU A 58 -12.82 5.70 6.50
C LEU A 58 -11.81 6.09 7.58
N PHE A 59 -12.03 7.25 8.22
CA PHE A 59 -11.21 7.72 9.33
C PHE A 59 -11.22 6.76 10.53
N ARG A 60 -12.37 6.12 10.80
CA ARG A 60 -12.46 5.05 11.82
C ARG A 60 -11.71 3.78 11.40
N CYS A 61 -11.82 3.37 10.14
CA CYS A 61 -11.16 2.16 9.64
C CYS A 61 -9.63 2.25 9.67
N THR A 62 -9.09 3.45 9.46
CA THR A 62 -7.65 3.72 9.41
C THR A 62 -7.03 4.08 10.77
N LYS A 63 -7.83 4.10 11.85
CA LYS A 63 -7.38 4.50 13.20
C LYS A 63 -6.16 3.70 13.65
N ASP A 64 -6.22 2.37 13.56
CA ASP A 64 -5.14 1.49 14.05
C ASP A 64 -3.82 1.76 13.31
N ALA A 65 -3.88 1.90 11.98
CA ALA A 65 -2.72 2.23 11.15
C ALA A 65 -2.15 3.62 11.47
N ARG A 66 -3.02 4.61 11.68
CA ARG A 66 -2.61 5.96 12.08
C ARG A 66 -1.96 5.98 13.47
N ASP A 67 -2.55 5.28 14.42
CA ASP A 67 -2.05 5.22 15.80
C ASP A 67 -0.67 4.53 15.85
N LEU A 68 -0.43 3.52 15.00
CA LEU A 68 0.89 2.93 14.79
C LEU A 68 1.85 3.92 14.12
N TYR A 69 1.45 4.61 13.06
CA TYR A 69 2.27 5.62 12.40
C TYR A 69 2.70 6.76 13.33
N ASN A 70 1.85 7.13 14.30
CA ASN A 70 2.21 8.11 15.32
C ASN A 70 3.36 7.64 16.22
N LYS A 71 3.56 6.32 16.37
CA LYS A 71 4.66 5.69 17.11
C LYS A 71 5.86 5.32 16.23
N ARG A 72 5.96 5.84 15.00
CA ARG A 72 7.06 5.54 14.05
C ARG A 72 8.48 5.78 14.55
N ASN A 73 8.66 6.51 15.66
CA ASN A 73 9.96 6.72 16.30
C ASN A 73 10.29 5.65 17.37
N GLU A 74 9.32 4.82 17.74
CA GLU A 74 9.42 3.79 18.77
C GLU A 74 9.41 2.37 18.17
N ILE A 75 8.88 2.22 16.95
CA ILE A 75 8.74 0.95 16.24
C ILE A 75 9.24 1.05 14.80
N ASN A 76 9.76 -0.05 14.25
CA ASN A 76 10.10 -0.14 12.84
C ASN A 76 8.82 -0.28 12.02
N ILE A 77 8.54 0.74 11.20
CA ILE A 77 7.39 0.75 10.30
C ILE A 77 7.89 0.65 8.87
N TYR A 78 7.33 -0.31 8.14
CA TYR A 78 7.45 -0.43 6.68
C TYR A 78 6.10 -0.16 6.06
N MET A 79 6.06 0.76 5.10
CA MET A 79 4.85 1.13 4.39
C MET A 79 4.86 0.52 3.00
N SER A 80 3.72 0.00 2.57
CA SER A 80 3.55 -0.50 1.21
C SER A 80 2.37 0.17 0.53
N SER A 81 2.56 0.54 -0.74
CA SER A 81 1.50 0.93 -1.65
C SER A 81 1.56 0.06 -2.89
N SER A 82 0.41 -0.49 -3.31
CA SER A 82 0.31 -1.27 -4.55
C SER A 82 -0.33 -0.41 -5.62
N TRP A 83 0.39 -0.20 -6.71
CA TRP A 83 -0.06 0.41 -7.95
C TRP A 83 -0.31 -0.66 -9.03
N CYS A 84 -0.28 -1.94 -8.63
CA CYS A 84 -0.70 -3.05 -9.48
C CYS A 84 -2.12 -2.82 -9.97
N LYS A 85 -2.39 -3.22 -11.21
CA LYS A 85 -3.64 -3.07 -11.95
C LYS A 85 -4.01 -1.63 -12.30
N PHE A 86 -3.18 -0.65 -11.98
CA PHE A 86 -3.37 0.68 -12.54
C PHE A 86 -2.96 0.65 -14.01
N PRO A 87 -3.74 1.28 -14.91
CA PRO A 87 -3.50 1.23 -16.36
C PRO A 87 -2.35 2.16 -16.79
N LEU A 88 -1.25 2.19 -16.02
CA LEU A 88 -0.12 3.11 -16.22
C LEU A 88 0.57 2.87 -17.57
N TYR A 89 0.77 1.61 -17.96
CA TYR A 89 1.33 1.24 -19.25
C TYR A 89 0.34 1.39 -20.42
N GLU A 90 -0.94 1.63 -20.16
CA GLU A 90 -1.96 1.83 -21.19
C GLU A 90 -2.09 3.30 -21.63
N ALA A 91 -1.49 4.23 -20.88
CA ALA A 91 -1.54 5.66 -21.17
C ALA A 91 -0.96 5.98 -22.56
N ASN A 92 -1.79 6.48 -23.48
CA ASN A 92 -1.36 6.84 -24.83
C ASN A 92 -1.95 8.20 -25.24
N PHE A 93 -1.08 9.20 -25.32
CA PHE A 93 -1.45 10.58 -25.70
C PHE A 93 -1.28 10.85 -27.21
N GLY A 94 -1.23 9.80 -28.03
CA GLY A 94 -1.09 9.83 -29.50
C GLY A 94 0.30 9.47 -30.02
N TRP A 95 1.25 9.20 -29.12
CA TRP A 95 2.68 9.04 -29.43
C TRP A 95 3.17 7.62 -29.10
N GLY A 96 2.25 6.73 -28.72
CA GLY A 96 2.54 5.38 -28.25
C GLY A 96 2.39 5.23 -26.73
N LYS A 97 2.47 3.98 -26.28
CA LYS A 97 2.43 3.61 -24.85
C LYS A 97 3.81 3.80 -24.20
N PRO A 98 3.90 3.95 -22.87
CA PRO A 98 5.18 4.12 -22.18
C PRO A 98 6.07 2.91 -22.38
N SER A 99 7.37 3.16 -22.60
CA SER A 99 8.35 2.07 -22.66
C SER A 99 8.69 1.53 -21.27
N TRP A 100 8.62 2.39 -20.25
CA TRP A 100 8.88 2.10 -18.84
C TRP A 100 8.12 3.11 -17.97
N VAL A 101 7.56 2.66 -16.85
CA VAL A 101 6.92 3.52 -15.85
C VAL A 101 7.64 3.29 -14.53
N VAL A 102 8.03 4.37 -13.86
CA VAL A 102 8.73 4.33 -12.57
C VAL A 102 8.05 5.24 -11.57
N PRO A 103 8.04 4.89 -10.27
CA PRO A 103 7.65 5.84 -9.25
C PRO A 103 8.74 6.90 -9.10
N VAL A 104 8.34 8.15 -8.87
CA VAL A 104 9.30 9.20 -8.53
C VAL A 104 9.87 8.90 -7.13
N PRO A 105 11.20 8.97 -6.93
CA PRO A 105 11.80 8.76 -5.61
C PRO A 105 11.19 9.74 -4.60
N LEU A 106 10.40 9.20 -3.67
CA LEU A 106 9.87 9.96 -2.56
C LEU A 106 10.93 10.01 -1.46
N HIS A 107 11.98 10.82 -1.64
CA HIS A 107 13.04 11.02 -0.64
C HIS A 107 12.52 11.48 0.74
N LEU A 108 11.26 11.89 0.81
CA LEU A 108 10.57 12.32 2.02
C LEU A 108 10.03 11.15 2.87
N VAL A 109 10.03 9.91 2.35
CA VAL A 109 9.40 8.76 3.00
C VAL A 109 10.41 7.62 3.15
N LYS A 110 10.88 7.39 4.39
CA LYS A 110 11.70 6.23 4.73
C LYS A 110 10.84 4.97 4.75
N ASN A 111 11.44 3.82 4.43
CA ASN A 111 10.86 2.49 4.55
C ASN A 111 9.57 2.31 3.74
N LEU A 112 9.56 2.84 2.52
CA LEU A 112 8.44 2.78 1.58
C LEU A 112 8.70 1.75 0.48
N ILE A 113 7.70 0.93 0.22
CA ILE A 113 7.70 -0.08 -0.84
C ILE A 113 6.55 0.21 -1.79
N ILE A 114 6.86 0.46 -3.06
CA ILE A 114 5.85 0.63 -4.13
C ILE A 114 5.88 -0.62 -5.01
N LEU A 115 4.73 -1.29 -5.14
CA LEU A 115 4.57 -2.47 -5.98
C LEU A 115 3.90 -2.07 -7.29
N MET A 116 4.51 -2.43 -8.42
CA MET A 116 4.02 -2.11 -9.77
C MET A 116 4.02 -3.36 -10.64
N ASP A 117 3.08 -3.48 -11.56
CA ASP A 117 3.14 -4.57 -12.54
C ASP A 117 4.29 -4.32 -13.52
N THR A 118 4.94 -5.40 -13.97
CA THR A 118 5.89 -5.33 -15.09
C THR A 118 5.15 -4.96 -16.38
N LYS A 119 5.88 -4.44 -17.38
CA LYS A 119 5.28 -4.01 -18.65
C LYS A 119 4.53 -5.13 -19.39
N ASP A 120 5.02 -6.36 -19.30
CA ASP A 120 4.38 -7.55 -19.88
C ASP A 120 3.20 -8.07 -19.04
N GLY A 121 3.01 -7.55 -17.82
CA GLY A 121 1.98 -7.99 -16.89
C GLY A 121 2.23 -9.36 -16.27
N GLU A 122 3.41 -9.96 -16.48
CA GLU A 122 3.73 -11.31 -16.00
C GLU A 122 4.31 -11.32 -14.58
N GLY A 123 4.73 -10.16 -14.07
CA GLY A 123 5.39 -10.04 -12.77
C GLY A 123 5.12 -8.71 -12.06
N ILE A 124 5.80 -8.54 -10.93
CA ILE A 124 5.72 -7.34 -10.09
C ILE A 124 7.13 -6.80 -9.88
N GLU A 125 7.32 -5.51 -10.15
CA GLU A 125 8.48 -4.73 -9.73
C GLU A 125 8.23 -4.16 -8.32
N ALA A 126 9.18 -4.40 -7.42
CA ALA A 126 9.16 -3.83 -6.07
C ALA A 126 10.19 -2.70 -5.98
N TRP A 127 9.70 -1.47 -5.86
CA TRP A 127 10.51 -0.28 -5.65
C TRP A 127 10.66 -0.03 -4.15
N VAL A 128 11.84 -0.37 -3.62
CA VAL A 128 12.14 -0.37 -2.19
C VAL A 128 12.99 0.85 -1.82
N ILE A 129 12.49 1.68 -0.91
CA ILE A 129 13.15 2.89 -0.43
C ILE A 129 13.53 2.67 1.04
N LEU A 130 14.83 2.50 1.29
CA LEU A 130 15.43 2.31 2.62
C LEU A 130 16.60 3.29 2.82
N SER A 131 17.12 3.39 4.04
CA SER A 131 18.39 4.08 4.27
C SER A 131 19.56 3.33 3.62
N GLU A 132 20.68 4.03 3.36
CA GLU A 132 21.89 3.39 2.81
C GLU A 132 22.39 2.26 3.73
N GLU A 133 22.32 2.46 5.04
CA GLU A 133 22.69 1.48 6.06
C GLU A 133 21.82 0.21 5.96
N GLU A 134 20.49 0.37 5.85
CA GLU A 134 19.57 -0.77 5.69
C GLU A 134 19.73 -1.46 4.33
N MET A 135 19.94 -0.69 3.26
CA MET A 135 20.18 -1.24 1.92
C MET A 135 21.41 -2.15 1.88
N ALA A 136 22.46 -1.84 2.66
CA ALA A 136 23.66 -2.66 2.71
C ALA A 136 23.43 -4.09 3.28
N TYR A 137 22.31 -4.33 3.96
CA TYR A 137 21.97 -5.68 4.47
C TYR A 137 21.13 -6.51 3.49
N VAL A 138 20.60 -5.91 2.43
CA VAL A 138 19.75 -6.58 1.41
C VAL A 138 20.42 -6.68 0.03
N LEU A 139 21.61 -6.11 -0.13
CA LEU A 139 22.48 -6.23 -1.30
C LEU A 139 23.54 -7.31 -1.09
#